data_AF-A0A5D4MDG8-F1
#
_entry.id   AF-A0A5D4MDG8-F1
#
_cell.length_a   1.000
_cell.length_b   1.000
_cell.length_c   1.000
_cell.angle_alpha   90.00
_cell.angle_beta   90.00
_cell.angle_gamma   90.00
#
_symmetry.space_group_name_H-M   'P 1'
#
loop_
_entity.id
_entity.type
_entity.pdbx_description
1 polymer ?
#
loop_
_entity_poly.entity_id
_entity_poly.type
_entity_poly.pdbx_seq_one_letter_code
_entity_poly.pdbx_strand_id
1 'polypeptide(L)' 'MKKDIFTLVGGFLSAMLLFLGSIDVSFDWFTQTSIDAFVILLAAAVALGLNLYAIWRNTFVSKEAQLQKKALQAKGLIKK' A
#
# COMPACT_ATOMS: atom_id res chain seq x y z
N MET A 1 1.93 -21.21 7.03
CA MET A 1 0.46 -21.07 7.23
C MET A 1 -0.13 -19.88 6.49
N LYS A 2 0.12 -18.60 6.86
CA LYS A 2 -0.53 -17.46 6.17
C LYS A 2 -0.20 -17.39 4.67
N LYS A 3 1.08 -17.57 4.30
CA LYS A 3 1.54 -17.57 2.91
C LYS A 3 0.90 -18.68 2.07
N ASP A 4 0.76 -19.87 2.64
CA ASP A 4 0.18 -21.04 1.95
C ASP A 4 -1.30 -20.82 1.62
N ILE A 5 -2.04 -20.16 2.52
CA ILE A 5 -3.43 -19.78 2.29
C ILE A 5 -3.55 -18.79 1.14
N PHE A 6 -2.68 -17.76 1.06
CA PHE A 6 -2.69 -16.82 -0.06
C PHE A 6 -2.38 -17.51 -1.39
N THR A 7 -1.45 -18.44 -1.40
CA THR A 7 -1.14 -19.25 -2.60
C THR A 7 -2.33 -20.12 -3.01
N LEU A 8 -2.97 -20.81 -2.06
CA LEU A 8 -4.14 -21.65 -2.34
C LEU A 8 -5.32 -20.82 -2.88
N VAL A 9 -5.62 -19.70 -2.23
CA VAL A 9 -6.70 -18.80 -2.64
C VAL A 9 -6.39 -18.19 -4.00
N GLY A 10 -5.16 -17.73 -4.24
CA GLY A 10 -4.76 -17.20 -5.55
C GLY A 10 -4.87 -18.24 -6.67
N GLY A 11 -4.44 -19.47 -6.42
CA GLY A 11 -4.56 -20.58 -7.37
C GLY A 11 -6.03 -20.94 -7.66
N PHE A 12 -6.86 -21.00 -6.62
CA PHE A 12 -8.31 -21.24 -6.76
C PHE A 12 -9.00 -20.14 -7.58
N LEU A 13 -8.75 -18.87 -7.26
CA LEU A 13 -9.34 -17.73 -7.97
C LEU A 13 -8.89 -17.69 -9.44
N SER A 14 -7.64 -18.06 -9.72
CA SER A 14 -7.14 -18.17 -11.10
C SER A 14 -7.86 -19.29 -11.87
N ALA A 15 -8.02 -20.47 -11.26
CA ALA A 15 -8.77 -21.57 -11.87
C ALA A 15 -10.25 -21.24 -12.07
N MET A 16 -10.86 -20.52 -11.12
CA MET A 16 -12.24 -20.04 -11.21
C MET A 16 -12.41 -19.06 -12.37
N LEU A 17 -11.48 -18.12 -12.55
CA LEU A 17 -11.51 -17.19 -13.68
C LEU A 17 -11.41 -17.94 -15.03
N LEU A 18 -10.52 -18.93 -15.12
CA LEU A 18 -10.42 -19.79 -16.32
C LEU A 18 -11.72 -20.55 -16.59
N PHE A 19 -12.35 -21.11 -15.55
CA PHE A 19 -13.63 -21.78 -15.68
C PHE A 19 -14.73 -20.83 -16.17
N LEU A 20 -14.83 -19.63 -15.61
CA LEU A 20 -15.79 -18.61 -16.06
C LEU A 20 -15.60 -18.28 -17.55
N GLY A 21 -14.35 -18.12 -18.00
CA GLY A 21 -14.06 -17.94 -19.42
C GLY A 21 -14.49 -19.13 -20.29
N SER A 22 -14.42 -20.36 -19.78
CA SER A 22 -14.84 -21.55 -20.52
C SER A 22 -16.36 -21.67 -20.74
N ILE A 23 -17.16 -20.97 -19.91
CA ILE A 23 -18.62 -20.87 -20.03
C ILE A 23 -19.06 -19.51 -20.61
N ASP A 24 -18.14 -18.82 -21.29
CA ASP A 24 -18.35 -17.53 -21.94
C ASP A 24 -18.71 -16.37 -20.97
N VAL A 25 -18.43 -16.54 -19.68
CA VAL A 25 -18.54 -15.48 -18.68
C VAL A 25 -17.24 -14.69 -18.68
N SER A 26 -17.29 -13.49 -19.25
CA SER A 26 -16.16 -12.55 -19.31
C SER A 26 -16.47 -11.27 -18.54
N PHE A 27 -15.40 -10.56 -18.16
CA PHE A 27 -15.50 -9.30 -17.43
C PHE A 27 -14.75 -8.22 -18.22
N ASP A 28 -15.47 -7.25 -18.77
CA ASP A 28 -14.88 -6.17 -19.59
C ASP A 28 -13.81 -5.35 -18.84
N TRP A 29 -13.93 -5.30 -17.51
CA TRP A 29 -12.99 -4.61 -16.65
C TRP A 29 -11.76 -5.46 -16.27
N PHE A 30 -11.74 -6.77 -16.55
CA PHE A 30 -10.61 -7.66 -16.23
C PHE A 30 -9.68 -7.79 -17.45
N THR A 31 -9.02 -6.69 -17.79
CA THR A 31 -8.07 -6.60 -18.91
C THR A 31 -6.65 -6.44 -18.39
N GLN A 32 -5.65 -6.70 -19.23
CA GLN A 32 -4.26 -6.46 -18.84
C GLN A 32 -4.03 -5.02 -18.39
N THR A 33 -4.63 -4.05 -19.09
CA THR A 33 -4.50 -2.63 -18.78
C THR A 33 -5.06 -2.27 -17.39
N SER A 34 -6.22 -2.81 -17.02
CA SER A 34 -6.81 -2.54 -15.71
C SER A 34 -6.04 -3.23 -14.58
N ILE A 35 -5.52 -4.44 -14.83
CA ILE A 35 -4.63 -5.15 -13.90
C ILE A 35 -3.37 -4.32 -13.65
N ASP A 36 -2.70 -3.86 -14.70
CA ASP A 36 -1.48 -3.06 -14.59
C ASP A 36 -1.75 -1.74 -13.83
N ALA A 37 -2.85 -1.05 -14.15
CA ALA A 37 -3.26 0.16 -13.45
C ALA A 37 -3.54 -0.10 -11.95
N PHE A 38 -4.17 -1.22 -11.63
CA PHE A 38 -4.45 -1.61 -10.25
C PHE A 38 -3.17 -1.93 -9.46
N VAL A 39 -2.18 -2.59 -10.09
CA VAL A 39 -0.87 -2.85 -9.47
C VAL A 39 -0.16 -1.53 -9.15
N ILE A 40 -0.17 -0.57 -10.07
CA ILE A 40 0.40 0.76 -9.85
C ILE A 40 -0.31 1.48 -8.70
N LEU A 41 -1.65 1.43 -8.67
CA LEU A 41 -2.45 2.00 -7.58
C LEU A 41 -2.06 1.41 -6.23
N LEU A 42 -1.94 0.09 -6.13
CA LEU A 42 -1.53 -0.59 -4.90
C LEU A 42 -0.12 -0.18 -4.46
N ALA A 43 0.83 -0.10 -5.39
CA ALA A 43 2.19 0.36 -5.09
C ALA A 43 2.19 1.81 -4.55
N ALA A 44 1.44 2.70 -5.19
CA ALA A 44 1.27 4.08 -4.74
C ALA A 44 0.58 4.17 -3.37
N ALA A 45 -0.43 3.34 -3.12
CA ALA A 45 -1.14 3.28 -1.83
C ALA A 45 -0.22 2.81 -0.69
N VAL A 46 0.63 1.80 -0.95
CA VAL A 46 1.64 1.36 0.03
C VAL A 46 2.63 2.48 0.32
N ALA A 47 3.15 3.14 -0.72
CA ALA A 47 4.07 4.26 -0.55
C ALA A 47 3.43 5.40 0.26
N LEU A 48 2.16 5.74 -0.03
CA LEU A 48 1.41 6.73 0.72
C LEU A 48 1.25 6.32 2.19
N GLY A 49 0.83 5.09 2.45
CA GLY A 49 0.65 4.56 3.81
C GLY A 49 1.93 4.61 4.64
N LEU A 50 3.06 4.22 4.06
CA LEU A 50 4.37 4.30 4.71
C LEU A 50 4.77 5.75 5.03
N ASN A 51 4.55 6.69 4.11
CA ASN A 51 4.85 8.10 4.33
C ASN A 51 3.96 8.71 5.43
N LEU A 52 2.66 8.45 5.40
CA LEU A 52 1.73 8.91 6.43
C LEU A 52 2.11 8.33 7.80
N TYR A 53 2.46 7.05 7.85
CA TYR A 53 2.94 6.41 9.07
C TYR A 53 4.24 7.05 9.58
N ALA A 54 5.19 7.32 8.69
CA ALA A 54 6.44 7.98 9.05
C ALA A 54 6.20 9.40 9.60
N ILE A 55 5.34 10.19 8.96
CA ILE A 55 4.95 11.53 9.42
C ILE A 55 4.32 11.44 10.81
N TRP A 56 3.35 10.55 10.99
CA TRP A 56 2.68 10.37 12.27
C TRP A 56 3.66 9.98 13.38
N ARG A 57 4.53 8.99 13.10
CA ARG A 57 5.54 8.53 14.05
C ARG A 57 6.52 9.64 14.41
N ASN A 58 7.01 10.39 13.43
CA ASN A 58 7.97 11.48 13.66
C ASN A 58 7.34 12.67 14.39
N THR A 59 6.07 12.95 14.13
CA THR A 59 5.39 14.10 14.74
C THR A 59 4.95 13.82 16.17
N PHE A 60 4.34 12.66 16.40
CA PHE A 60 3.60 12.40 17.64
C PHE A 60 4.26 11.38 18.56
N VAL A 61 5.01 10.41 18.01
CA VAL A 61 5.52 9.28 18.80
C VAL A 61 7.00 9.44 19.15
N SER A 62 7.81 9.93 18.22
CA SER A 62 9.26 10.05 18.42
C SER A 62 9.63 11.21 19.34
N LYS A 63 10.04 10.89 20.57
CA LYS A 63 10.56 11.86 21.53
C LYS A 63 11.83 12.55 21.02
N GLU A 64 12.70 11.82 20.31
CA GLU A 64 13.93 12.35 19.72
C GLU A 64 13.65 13.40 18.65
N ALA A 65 12.68 13.13 17.75
CA ALA A 65 12.28 14.08 16.73
C ALA A 65 11.66 15.34 17.34
N GLN A 66 10.88 15.19 18.42
CA GLN A 66 10.35 16.34 19.16
C GLN A 66 11.45 17.15 19.86
N LEU A 67 12.48 16.51 20.42
CA LEU A 67 13.63 17.17 21.01
C LEU A 67 14.46 17.90 19.95
N GLN A 68 14.72 17.29 18.79
CA GLN A 68 15.37 17.96 17.66
C GLN A 68 14.56 19.17 17.19
N LYS A 69 13.24 19.04 17.03
CA LYS A 69 12.38 20.17 16.65
C LYS A 69 12.48 21.33 17.65
N LYS A 70 12.46 21.04 18.95
CA LYS A 70 12.66 22.05 20.01
C LYS A 70 14.06 22.68 19.96
N ALA A 71 15.11 21.88 19.75
CA ALA A 71 16.48 22.37 19.66
C ALA A 71 16.69 23.28 18.43
N LEU A 72 16.09 22.93 17.30
CA LEU A 72 16.15 23.74 16.08
C LEU A 72 15.35 25.04 16.21
N GLN A 73 14.19 25.01 16.89
CA GLN A 73 13.43 26.21 17.26
C GLN A 73 14.23 27.11 18.21
N ALA A 74 14.89 26.54 19.22
CA ALA A 74 15.74 27.29 20.16
C ALA A 74 16.94 27.95 19.46
N LYS A 75 17.45 27.34 18.39
CA LYS A 75 18.51 27.89 17.54
C LYS A 75 17.99 28.88 16.48
N GLY A 76 16.68 29.14 16.41
CA GLY A 76 16.08 30.05 15.42
C GLY A 76 16.11 29.55 13.97
N LEU A 77 16.46 28.28 13.75
CA LEU A 77 16.60 27.69 12.41
C LEU A 77 15.25 27.31 11.79
N ILE A 78 14.19 27.26 12.59
CA ILE A 78 12.81 27.04 12.14
C ILE A 78 11.85 27.87 12.99
N LYS A 79 10.88 28.52 12.33
CA LYS A 79 9.80 29.25 13.01
C LYS A 79 8.84 28.29 13.70
N LYS A 80 8.23 28.77 14.78
CA LYS A 80 7.28 28.02 15.62
C LYS A 80 5.99 27.74 14.87
#